data_AF-A0A7V9ME60-F1
#
_entry.id   AF-A0A7V9ME60-F1
#
_cell.length_a   1.000
_cell.length_b   1.000
_cell.length_c   1.000
_cell.angle_alpha   90.00
_cell.angle_beta   90.00
_cell.angle_gamma   90.00
#
_symmetry.space_group_name_H-M   'P 1'
#
loop_
_entity.id
_entity.type
_entity.pdbx_description
1 polymer ?
#
loop_
_entity_poly.entity_id
_entity_poly.type
_entity_poly.pdbx_seq_one_letter_code
_entity_poly.pdbx_strand_id
1 'polypeptide(L)'
;MAVEDNAVVDADVLVVSGAAPPSARVPLDRDRIVAAAVAFIDRNGLAGLSMRRLGSTLGVEGMSLYRYVPGREDLLDAVVETIIDEMYEDDDILQTPRDGWQDFLQRLAHGV
;
A
#
# COMPACT_ATOMS: atom_id res chain seq x y z
N MET A 1 -39.93 3.59 -30.14
CA MET A 1 -40.08 4.67 -29.14
C MET A 1 -38.79 4.71 -28.34
N ALA A 2 -38.04 5.81 -28.49
CA ALA A 2 -36.83 6.27 -27.80
C ALA A 2 -35.69 5.24 -27.51
N VAL A 3 -34.63 5.34 -28.31
CA VAL A 3 -33.26 4.96 -27.93
C VAL A 3 -32.79 6.02 -26.94
N GLU A 4 -32.48 5.64 -25.70
CA GLU A 4 -31.91 6.55 -24.71
C GLU A 4 -30.49 6.94 -25.14
N ASP A 5 -30.32 8.24 -25.36
CA ASP A 5 -29.08 8.92 -25.72
C ASP A 5 -28.17 8.91 -24.49
N ASN A 6 -27.29 7.90 -24.39
CA ASN A 6 -26.28 7.84 -23.34
C ASN A 6 -25.19 8.87 -23.65
N ALA A 7 -25.46 10.13 -23.29
CA ALA A 7 -24.52 11.23 -23.39
C ALA A 7 -23.27 10.89 -22.58
N VAL A 8 -22.20 10.50 -23.30
CA VAL A 8 -20.86 10.42 -22.74
C VAL A 8 -20.51 11.84 -22.32
N VAL A 9 -20.57 12.10 -21.02
CA VAL A 9 -20.15 13.39 -20.44
C VAL A 9 -18.65 13.53 -20.69
N ASP A 10 -18.34 14.40 -21.64
CA ASP A 10 -16.97 14.71 -22.05
C ASP A 10 -16.29 15.48 -20.92
N ALA A 11 -15.29 14.86 -20.29
CA ALA A 11 -14.58 15.40 -19.15
C ALA A 11 -13.90 16.74 -19.48
N ASP A 12 -13.60 16.99 -20.76
CA ASP A 12 -13.03 18.25 -21.24
C ASP A 12 -13.97 19.45 -21.05
N VAL A 13 -15.30 19.23 -21.04
CA VAL A 13 -16.29 20.30 -20.84
C VAL A 13 -16.29 20.82 -19.40
N LEU A 14 -15.93 19.98 -18.42
CA LEU A 14 -15.91 20.37 -17.00
C LEU A 14 -14.70 21.24 -16.64
N VAL A 15 -13.60 21.14 -17.38
CA VAL A 15 -12.37 21.92 -17.14
C VAL A 15 -12.56 23.41 -17.48
N VAL A 16 -13.48 23.74 -18.40
CA VAL A 16 -13.74 25.11 -18.85
C VAL A 16 -14.51 25.96 -17.81
N SER A 17 -15.15 25.36 -16.80
CA SER A 17 -15.97 26.08 -15.80
C SER A 17 -15.23 26.47 -14.51
N GLY A 18 -13.92 26.21 -14.38
CA GLY A 18 -13.13 26.66 -13.22
C GLY A 18 -13.47 25.98 -11.88
N ALA A 19 -14.25 24.89 -11.91
CA ALA A 19 -14.40 24.02 -10.75
C ALA A 19 -13.13 23.19 -10.60
N ALA A 20 -12.49 23.22 -9.42
CA ALA A 20 -11.32 22.40 -9.15
C ALA A 20 -11.63 20.91 -9.46
N PRO A 21 -10.76 20.20 -10.19
CA PRO A 21 -11.06 18.85 -10.65
C PRO A 21 -11.40 17.93 -9.47
N PRO A 22 -12.41 17.06 -9.61
CA PRO A 22 -12.82 16.13 -8.55
C PRO A 22 -11.77 15.03 -8.39
N SER A 23 -10.76 15.34 -7.58
CA SER A 23 -9.83 14.47 -6.84
C SER A 23 -8.48 15.17 -6.83
N ALA A 24 -8.10 15.71 -5.68
CA ALA A 24 -6.69 15.86 -5.37
C ALA A 24 -6.13 14.43 -5.36
N ARG A 25 -5.64 13.96 -6.51
CA ARG A 25 -4.99 12.65 -6.60
C ARG A 25 -3.79 12.72 -5.66
N VAL A 26 -3.87 12.00 -4.55
CA VAL A 26 -2.72 11.85 -3.66
C VAL A 26 -1.59 11.25 -4.51
N PRO A 27 -0.41 11.89 -4.55
CA PRO A 27 0.72 11.38 -5.31
C PRO A 27 1.05 9.94 -4.92
N LEU A 28 1.62 9.21 -5.86
CA LEU A 28 2.14 7.89 -5.61
C LEU A 28 3.60 8.04 -5.19
N ASP A 29 3.99 7.36 -4.12
CA ASP A 29 5.36 7.23 -3.63
C ASP A 29 5.58 5.80 -3.12
N ARG A 30 6.83 5.47 -2.77
CA ARG A 30 7.19 4.12 -2.33
C ARG A 30 6.45 3.75 -1.04
N ASP A 31 6.45 4.64 -0.05
CA ASP A 31 5.92 4.36 1.29
C ASP A 31 4.42 4.08 1.24
N ARG A 32 3.65 4.85 0.47
CA ARG A 32 2.22 4.61 0.25
C ARG A 32 1.94 3.28 -0.44
N ILE A 33 2.79 2.89 -1.39
CA ILE A 33 2.65 1.58 -2.06
C ILE A 33 2.87 0.44 -1.06
N VAL A 34 3.93 0.55 -0.25
CA VAL A 34 4.30 -0.46 0.74
C VAL A 34 3.23 -0.56 1.84
N ALA A 35 2.78 0.56 2.40
CA ALA A 35 1.70 0.58 3.39
C ALA A 35 0.39 -0.02 2.83
N ALA A 36 0.06 0.27 1.58
CA ALA A 36 -1.10 -0.35 0.92
C ALA A 36 -0.90 -1.85 0.70
N ALA A 37 0.32 -2.32 0.46
CA ALA A 37 0.64 -3.73 0.32
C ALA A 37 0.52 -4.47 1.66
N VAL A 38 1.04 -3.93 2.76
CA VAL A 38 0.86 -4.45 4.12
C VAL A 38 -0.64 -4.62 4.40
N ALA A 39 -1.39 -3.52 4.29
CA ALA A 39 -2.83 -3.53 4.56
C ALA A 39 -3.61 -4.47 3.62
N PHE A 40 -3.14 -4.66 2.39
CA PHE A 40 -3.73 -5.64 1.46
C PHE A 40 -3.48 -7.07 1.93
N ILE A 41 -2.23 -7.38 2.33
CA ILE A 41 -1.82 -8.71 2.81
C ILE A 41 -2.61 -9.09 4.06
N ASP A 42 -2.78 -8.17 5.01
CA ASP A 42 -3.55 -8.43 6.24
C ASP A 42 -4.99 -8.83 5.95
N ARG A 43 -5.63 -8.17 4.96
CA ARG A 43 -7.04 -8.42 4.62
C ARG A 43 -7.26 -9.60 3.69
N ASN A 44 -6.33 -9.87 2.78
CA ASN A 44 -6.55 -10.77 1.64
C ASN A 44 -5.55 -11.94 1.58
N GLY A 45 -4.56 -11.95 2.47
CA GLY A 45 -3.43 -12.85 2.45
C GLY A 45 -2.42 -12.56 1.33
N LEU A 46 -1.19 -13.01 1.54
CA LEU A 46 -0.08 -12.84 0.59
C LEU A 46 -0.35 -13.49 -0.79
N ALA A 47 -1.04 -14.63 -0.81
CA ALA A 47 -1.40 -15.33 -2.05
C ALA A 47 -2.34 -14.50 -2.94
N GLY A 48 -3.12 -13.57 -2.35
CA GLY A 48 -3.99 -12.66 -3.08
C GLY A 48 -3.25 -11.53 -3.79
N LEU A 49 -2.01 -11.23 -3.36
CA LEU A 49 -1.26 -10.05 -3.78
C LEU A 49 -0.69 -10.19 -5.19
N SER A 50 -1.06 -9.24 -6.06
CA SER A 50 -0.43 -9.00 -7.35
C SER A 50 -0.29 -7.51 -7.60
N MET A 51 0.68 -7.11 -8.43
CA MET A 51 0.88 -5.70 -8.81
C MET A 51 -0.40 -5.09 -9.40
N ARG A 52 -1.17 -5.86 -10.17
CA ARG A 52 -2.44 -5.39 -10.73
C ARG A 52 -3.49 -5.11 -9.66
N ARG A 53 -3.68 -6.02 -8.71
CA ARG A 53 -4.66 -5.87 -7.62
C ARG A 53 -4.27 -4.74 -6.66
N LEU A 54 -2.98 -4.61 -6.39
CA LEU A 54 -2.46 -3.51 -5.58
C LEU A 54 -2.69 -2.16 -6.27
N GLY A 55 -2.41 -2.06 -7.57
CA GLY A 55 -2.69 -0.87 -8.36
C GLY A 55 -4.18 -0.48 -8.30
N SER A 56 -5.08 -1.45 -8.53
CA SER A 56 -6.52 -1.24 -8.41
C SER A 56 -6.93 -0.74 -7.02
N THR A 57 -6.31 -1.26 -5.96
CA THR A 57 -6.55 -0.82 -4.57
C THR A 57 -6.13 0.65 -4.36
N LEU A 58 -5.05 1.07 -5.03
CA LEU A 58 -4.51 2.43 -4.97
C LEU A 58 -5.19 3.40 -5.96
N GLY A 59 -6.14 2.92 -6.78
CA GLY A 59 -6.79 3.72 -7.81
C GLY A 59 -5.88 4.07 -9.00
N VAL A 60 -4.81 3.29 -9.22
CA VAL A 60 -3.85 3.50 -10.31
C VAL A 60 -3.68 2.22 -11.13
N GLU A 61 -3.16 2.36 -12.35
CA GLU A 61 -2.75 1.20 -13.12
C GLU A 61 -1.54 0.52 -12.49
N GLY A 62 -1.49 -0.82 -12.54
CA GLY A 62 -0.34 -1.57 -12.03
C GLY A 62 0.99 -1.14 -12.64
N MET A 63 0.99 -0.66 -13.89
CA MET A 63 2.19 -0.12 -14.54
C MET A 63 2.79 1.08 -13.82
N SER A 64 1.96 1.85 -13.11
CA SER A 64 2.42 3.01 -12.34
C SER A 64 3.27 2.63 -11.13
N LEU A 65 3.04 1.43 -10.56
CA LEU A 65 3.78 0.94 -9.40
C LEU A 65 5.23 0.63 -9.74
N TYR A 66 5.48 0.10 -10.94
CA TYR A 66 6.83 -0.28 -11.39
C TYR A 66 7.82 0.88 -11.47
N ARG A 67 7.35 2.14 -11.42
CA ARG A 67 8.22 3.31 -11.31
C ARG A 67 8.85 3.47 -9.91
N TYR A 68 8.25 2.87 -8.89
CA TYR A 68 8.64 3.02 -7.48
C TYR A 68 9.14 1.70 -6.88
N VAL A 69 8.60 0.57 -7.34
CA VAL A 69 8.98 -0.79 -6.92
C VAL A 69 9.15 -1.64 -8.18
N PRO A 70 10.40 -1.97 -8.58
CA PRO A 70 10.69 -2.62 -9.87
C PRO A 70 10.02 -3.99 -10.04
N GLY A 71 9.71 -4.67 -8.94
CA GLY A 71 9.13 -6.00 -8.96
C GLY A 71 8.30 -6.31 -7.72
N ARG A 72 7.65 -7.48 -7.78
CA ARG A 72 6.93 -8.04 -6.63
C ARG A 72 7.89 -8.42 -5.50
N GLU A 73 9.08 -8.91 -5.84
CA GLU A 73 10.09 -9.27 -4.84
C GLU A 73 10.57 -8.03 -4.10
N ASP A 74 10.94 -6.95 -4.81
CA ASP A 74 11.31 -5.67 -4.18
C ASP A 74 10.20 -5.09 -3.29
N LEU A 75 8.94 -5.27 -3.69
CA LEU A 75 7.79 -4.86 -2.88
C LEU A 75 7.70 -5.69 -1.58
N LEU A 76 7.95 -7.00 -1.67
CA LEU A 76 7.91 -7.86 -0.49
C LEU A 76 9.07 -7.60 0.45
N ASP A 77 10.26 -7.35 -0.10
CA ASP A 77 11.42 -6.95 0.71
C ASP A 77 11.11 -5.65 1.47
N ALA A 78 10.51 -4.67 0.81
CA ALA A 78 10.08 -3.41 1.44
C ALA A 78 8.99 -3.60 2.50
N VAL A 79 8.06 -4.54 2.28
CA VAL A 79 7.04 -4.91 3.28
C VAL A 79 7.69 -5.52 4.52
N VAL A 80 8.64 -6.44 4.32
CA VAL A 80 9.37 -7.07 5.42
C VAL A 80 10.20 -6.03 6.19
N GLU A 81 10.90 -5.15 5.48
CA GLU A 81 11.64 -4.02 6.06
C GLU A 81 10.72 -3.17 6.95
N THR A 82 9.55 -2.78 6.44
CA THR A 82 8.58 -1.96 7.19
C THR A 82 8.09 -2.66 8.46
N ILE A 83 7.74 -3.94 8.39
CA ILE A 83 7.26 -4.69 9.56
C ILE A 83 8.38 -4.84 10.60
N ILE A 84 9.60 -5.11 10.17
CA ILE A 84 10.76 -5.21 11.06
C ILE A 84 11.05 -3.87 11.73
N ASP A 85 10.98 -2.76 10.98
CA ASP A 85 11.19 -1.43 11.53
C ASP A 85 10.12 -1.08 12.57
N GLU A 86 8.84 -1.39 12.31
CA GLU A 86 7.76 -1.23 13.29
C GLU A 86 8.00 -2.05 14.57
N MET A 87 8.55 -3.26 14.46
CA MET A 87 8.95 -4.07 15.62
C MET A 87 10.11 -3.47 16.41
N TYR A 88 11.04 -2.78 15.75
CA TYR A 88 12.11 -2.07 16.44
C TYR A 88 11.65 -0.74 17.04
N GLU A 89 10.56 -0.13 16.56
CA GLU A 89 9.99 1.08 17.18
C GLU A 89 9.19 0.79 18.45
N ASP A 90 8.80 -0.47 18.69
CA ASP A 90 8.16 -0.88 19.94
C ASP A 90 9.19 -0.92 21.09
N ASP A 91 9.11 0.08 21.98
CA ASP A 91 9.97 0.21 23.16
C ASP A 91 9.96 -1.06 24.03
N ASP A 92 8.87 -1.84 24.05
CA ASP A 92 8.79 -3.11 24.80
C ASP A 92 9.65 -4.24 24.19
N ILE A 93 9.93 -4.17 22.87
CA ILE A 93 10.86 -5.06 22.15
C ILE A 93 12.31 -4.58 22.33
N LEU A 94 12.55 -3.27 22.37
CA LEU A 94 13.87 -2.67 22.57
C LEU A 94 14.33 -2.56 24.03
N GLN A 95 13.48 -2.87 25.03
CA GLN A 95 13.93 -2.91 26.42
C GLN A 95 15.09 -3.90 26.55
N THR A 96 16.28 -3.33 26.75
CA THR A 96 17.59 -3.95 26.98
C THR A 96 17.47 -5.37 27.55
N PRO A 97 18.20 -6.38 27.02
CA PRO A 97 18.12 -7.75 27.54
C PRO A 97 18.48 -7.72 29.03
N ARG A 98 17.46 -7.81 29.91
CA ARG A 98 17.71 -8.06 31.33
C ARG A 98 18.22 -9.50 31.50
N ASP A 99 17.85 -10.39 30.57
CA ASP A 99 18.02 -11.85 30.70
C ASP A 99 18.63 -12.56 29.45
N GLY A 100 19.22 -11.82 28.50
CA GLY A 100 19.98 -12.38 27.36
C GLY A 100 19.17 -12.71 26.10
N TRP A 101 19.81 -13.33 25.10
CA TRP A 101 19.28 -13.52 23.74
C TRP A 101 18.05 -14.45 23.66
N GLN A 102 17.84 -15.30 24.66
CA GLN A 102 16.72 -16.25 24.72
C GLN A 102 15.40 -15.56 25.07
N ASP A 103 15.46 -14.59 26.00
CA ASP A 103 14.32 -13.76 26.40
C ASP A 103 13.83 -12.89 25.23
N PHE A 104 14.77 -12.32 24.47
CA PHE A 104 14.47 -11.59 23.24
C PHE A 104 13.69 -12.47 22.22
N LEU A 105 14.17 -13.69 21.95
CA LEU A 105 13.49 -14.59 21.00
C LEU A 105 12.12 -15.07 21.50
N GLN A 106 11.94 -15.24 22.81
CA GLN A 106 10.63 -15.60 23.39
C GLN A 106 9.62 -14.45 23.28
N ARG A 107 10.02 -13.20 23.56
CA ARG A 107 9.14 -12.04 23.42
C ARG A 107 8.73 -11.83 21.96
N LEU A 108 9.67 -11.94 21.03
CA LEU A 108 9.40 -11.83 19.60
C LEU A 108 8.40 -12.90 19.12
N ALA A 109 8.46 -14.11 19.69
CA ALA A 109 7.50 -15.17 19.39
C ALA A 109 6.10 -14.95 20.01
N HIS A 110 5.99 -14.14 21.08
CA HIS A 110 4.73 -13.85 21.77
C HIS A 110 4.09 -12.52 21.37
N GLY A 111 4.81 -11.64 20.67
CA GLY A 111 4.34 -10.33 20.22
C GLY A 111 3.67 -10.30 18.84
N VAL A 112 3.55 -11.45 18.15
CA VAL A 112 2.92 -11.59 16.82
C VAL A 112 1.54 -12.24 16.92
#